data_AF-A0AAP0D267-F1
#
_entry.id   AF-A0AAP0D267-F1
#
_cell.length_a   1.000
_cell.length_b   1.000
_cell.length_c   1.000
_cell.angle_alpha   90.00
_cell.angle_beta   90.00
_cell.angle_gamma   90.00
#
_symmetry.space_group_name_H-M   'P 1'
#
loop_
_entity.id
_entity.type
_entity.pdbx_description
1 polymer ?
#
loop_
_entity_poly.entity_id
_entity_poly.type
_entity_poly.pdbx_seq_one_letter_code
_entity_poly.pdbx_strand_id
1 'polypeptide(L)'
;MASSNSQKELLTLIRDVSTEKSQGERRVVNLKRQIEELQSELDSMNVELEDAKRLKECTEQDLKGFEVELAMNESSIQTLEGRISLLQGEVSTIGSELEALKISYRNEVDLLCPFSIWNTMRILVQLYEKTSLVSLVPSFPLLLKFQQSVASASYETCSSKAGSQNELSENTAILCIMPFISLICSIFILIKVHAENAKTREVEEQKKHLEDELAQIISDTKKMEHEFLLEQNFHNQEQKEVDDLKHRISLMEAVMEGSKELQELAIYPHSISTQTTRVEDTYTSLCDKLQKKCICPSCDCDNMEMLGGVLQKSS
;
A
#
# COMPACT_ATOMS: atom_id res chain seq x y z
N MET A 1 63.29 74.55 33.72
CA MET A 1 62.84 73.19 34.12
C MET A 1 61.42 72.87 33.63
N ALA A 2 60.53 73.85 33.39
CA ALA A 2 59.16 73.60 32.90
C ALA A 2 59.05 73.20 31.40
N SER A 3 59.95 73.71 30.53
CA SER A 3 59.94 73.43 29.08
C SER A 3 60.24 71.97 28.71
N SER A 4 60.95 71.20 29.55
CA SER A 4 61.22 69.79 29.29
C SER A 4 60.04 68.86 29.63
N ASN A 5 58.99 69.37 30.28
CA ASN A 5 57.83 68.58 30.69
C ASN A 5 56.73 68.57 29.62
N SER A 6 56.45 69.72 29.00
CA SER A 6 55.47 69.84 27.90
C SER A 6 55.88 69.06 26.66
N GLN A 7 57.18 69.00 26.36
CA GLN A 7 57.71 68.22 25.24
C GLN A 7 57.55 66.70 25.46
N LYS A 8 57.60 66.24 26.72
CA LYS A 8 57.33 64.83 27.09
C LYS A 8 55.83 64.50 26.99
N GLU A 9 54.97 65.42 27.39
CA GLU A 9 53.52 65.26 27.25
C GLU A 9 53.10 65.16 25.77
N LEU A 10 53.60 66.04 24.91
CA LEU A 10 53.32 65.99 23.47
C LEU A 10 53.79 64.66 22.84
N LEU A 11 55.00 64.20 23.18
CA LEU A 11 55.52 62.91 22.69
C LEU A 11 54.70 61.72 23.20
N THR A 12 54.11 61.83 24.38
CA THR A 12 53.20 60.80 24.92
C THR A 12 51.89 60.80 24.14
N LEU A 13 51.30 61.96 23.89
CA LEU A 13 50.07 62.09 23.10
C LEU A 13 50.23 61.58 21.67
N ILE A 14 51.34 61.89 21.00
CA ILE A 14 51.65 61.37 19.66
C ILE A 14 51.74 59.84 19.68
N ARG A 15 52.36 59.27 20.72
CA ARG A 15 52.44 57.82 20.91
C ARG A 15 51.05 57.23 21.08
N ASP A 16 50.23 57.80 21.96
CA ASP A 16 48.89 57.31 22.26
C ASP A 16 47.99 57.35 21.01
N VAL A 17 48.00 58.45 20.27
CA VAL A 17 47.28 58.58 18.98
C VAL A 17 47.77 57.56 17.95
N SER A 18 49.09 57.34 17.87
CA SER A 18 49.65 56.34 16.95
C SER A 18 49.23 54.92 17.34
N THR A 19 49.21 54.61 18.65
CA THR A 19 48.75 53.31 19.14
C THR A 19 47.26 53.10 18.90
N GLU A 20 46.42 54.11 19.16
CA GLU A 20 44.98 54.04 18.94
C GLU A 20 44.67 53.89 17.45
N LYS A 21 45.37 54.61 16.57
CA LYS A 21 45.25 54.43 15.11
C LYS A 21 45.56 52.99 14.71
N SER A 22 46.68 52.43 15.17
CA SER A 22 47.06 51.04 14.86
C SER A 22 46.05 50.01 15.38
N GLN A 23 45.37 50.33 16.49
CA GLN A 23 44.35 49.48 17.08
C GLN A 23 43.04 49.59 16.31
N GLY A 24 42.67 50.81 15.90
CA GLY A 24 41.54 51.08 15.00
C GLY A 24 41.67 50.35 13.67
N GLU A 25 42.85 50.42 13.04
CA GLU A 25 43.14 49.69 11.79
C GLU A 25 42.98 48.18 11.97
N ARG A 26 43.49 47.61 13.08
CA ARG A 26 43.30 46.19 13.41
C ARG A 26 41.82 45.82 13.61
N ARG A 27 41.03 46.68 14.29
CA ARG A 27 39.59 46.46 14.45
C ARG A 27 38.88 46.46 13.10
N VAL A 28 39.20 47.40 12.21
CA VAL A 28 38.61 47.47 10.86
C VAL A 28 38.96 46.23 10.02
N VAL A 29 40.21 45.78 10.03
CA VAL A 29 40.62 44.56 9.30
C VAL A 29 39.87 43.33 9.83
N ASN A 30 39.72 43.20 11.15
CA ASN A 30 38.99 42.06 11.73
C ASN A 30 37.49 42.09 11.38
N LEU A 31 36.86 43.28 11.41
CA LEU A 31 35.46 43.43 10.99
C LEU A 31 35.26 43.12 9.50
N LYS A 32 36.18 43.55 8.63
CA LYS A 32 36.12 43.20 7.20
C LYS A 32 36.17 41.70 6.97
N ARG A 33 37.07 40.99 7.67
CA ARG A 33 37.14 39.53 7.62
C ARG A 33 35.83 38.88 8.08
N GLN A 34 35.24 39.35 9.17
CA GLN A 34 33.94 38.84 9.65
C GLN A 34 32.81 39.09 8.63
N ILE A 35 32.81 40.24 7.94
CA ILE A 35 31.84 40.52 6.88
C ILE A 35 31.99 39.54 5.72
N GLU A 36 33.22 39.27 5.28
CA GLU A 36 33.50 38.31 4.20
C GLU A 36 33.13 36.86 4.59
N GLU A 37 33.38 36.47 5.84
CA GLU A 37 32.97 35.18 6.40
C GLU A 37 31.43 35.05 6.40
N LEU A 38 30.71 36.04 6.94
CA LEU A 38 29.24 36.05 6.98
C LEU A 38 28.61 36.09 5.58
N GLN A 39 29.21 36.78 4.62
CA GLN A 39 28.76 36.78 3.23
C GLN A 39 28.89 35.39 2.60
N SER A 40 30.00 34.70 2.84
CA SER A 40 30.23 33.35 2.34
C SER A 40 29.25 32.34 2.96
N GLU A 41 28.96 32.47 4.26
CA GLU A 41 27.95 31.66 4.94
C GLU A 41 26.55 31.93 4.38
N LEU A 42 26.17 33.19 4.14
CA LEU A 42 24.89 33.55 3.55
C LEU A 42 24.70 32.95 2.15
N ASP A 43 25.73 33.01 1.31
CA ASP A 43 25.70 32.44 -0.04
C ASP A 43 25.54 30.90 0.02
N SER A 44 26.26 30.24 0.92
CA SER A 44 26.12 28.79 1.15
C SER A 44 24.71 28.41 1.58
N MET A 45 24.16 29.12 2.57
CA MET A 45 22.81 28.89 3.08
C MET A 45 21.74 29.14 2.00
N ASN A 46 21.97 30.11 1.11
CA ASN A 46 21.06 30.37 0.00
C ASN A 46 21.05 29.23 -1.02
N VAL A 47 22.20 28.59 -1.29
CA VAL A 47 22.26 27.39 -2.13
C VAL A 47 21.49 26.23 -1.49
N GLU A 48 21.71 25.97 -0.20
CA GLU A 48 20.99 24.91 0.54
C GLU A 48 19.47 25.15 0.55
N LEU A 49 19.04 26.41 0.67
CA LEU A 49 17.61 26.77 0.60
C LEU A 49 17.00 26.47 -0.78
N GLU A 50 17.70 26.79 -1.87
CA GLU A 50 17.22 26.49 -3.23
C GLU A 50 17.25 24.99 -3.54
N ASP A 51 18.17 24.21 -2.96
CA ASP A 51 18.14 22.75 -3.01
C ASP A 51 16.93 22.19 -2.24
N ALA A 52 16.66 22.70 -1.04
CA ALA A 52 15.51 22.28 -0.23
C ALA A 52 14.16 22.60 -0.92
N LYS A 53 14.03 23.77 -1.58
CA LYS A 53 12.85 24.12 -2.38
C LYS A 53 12.62 23.14 -3.52
N ARG A 54 13.68 22.79 -4.26
CA ARG A 54 13.59 21.81 -5.37
C ARG A 54 13.21 20.42 -4.87
N LEU A 55 13.77 19.98 -3.74
CA LEU A 55 13.40 18.71 -3.14
C LEU A 55 11.92 18.70 -2.72
N LYS A 56 11.43 19.78 -2.11
CA LYS A 56 10.01 19.94 -1.76
C LYS A 56 9.11 19.87 -3.00
N GLU A 57 9.46 20.54 -4.09
CA GLU A 57 8.68 20.48 -5.33
C GLU A 57 8.64 19.06 -5.92
N CYS A 58 9.75 18.32 -5.85
CA CYS A 58 9.82 16.92 -6.27
C CYS A 58 8.86 16.05 -5.45
N THR A 59 8.91 16.14 -4.12
CA THR A 59 8.04 15.32 -3.25
C THR A 59 6.56 15.69 -3.38
N GLU A 60 6.23 16.97 -3.62
CA GLU A 60 4.86 17.39 -3.94
C GLU A 60 4.34 16.82 -5.27
N GLN A 61 5.22 16.62 -6.26
CA GLN A 61 4.85 15.97 -7.52
C GLN A 61 4.61 14.46 -7.33
N ASP A 62 5.47 13.79 -6.57
CA ASP A 62 5.31 12.37 -6.24
C ASP A 62 4.00 12.11 -5.47
N LEU A 63 3.68 12.96 -4.48
CA LEU A 63 2.43 12.88 -3.72
C LEU A 63 1.19 12.98 -4.63
N LYS A 64 1.20 13.93 -5.58
CA LYS A 64 0.12 14.05 -6.58
C LYS A 64 0.03 12.81 -7.49
N GLY A 65 1.17 12.18 -7.80
CA GLY A 65 1.20 10.91 -8.51
C GLY A 65 0.46 9.80 -7.74
N PHE A 66 0.76 9.66 -6.45
CA PHE A 66 0.09 8.68 -5.59
C PHE A 66 -1.41 8.97 -5.40
N GLU A 67 -1.81 10.24 -5.30
CA GLU A 67 -3.24 10.61 -5.23
C GLU A 67 -4.03 10.15 -6.47
N VAL A 68 -3.44 10.29 -7.67
CA VAL A 68 -4.06 9.83 -8.92
C VAL A 68 -4.15 8.31 -8.97
N GLU A 69 -3.08 7.61 -8.59
CA GLU A 69 -3.08 6.14 -8.53
C GLU A 69 -4.13 5.61 -7.55
N LEU A 70 -4.26 6.24 -6.38
CA LEU A 70 -5.28 5.90 -5.39
C LEU A 70 -6.70 6.08 -5.95
N ALA A 71 -6.97 7.19 -6.65
CA ALA A 71 -8.26 7.42 -7.29
C ALA A 71 -8.58 6.38 -8.39
N MET A 72 -7.56 5.97 -9.17
CA MET A 72 -7.71 4.91 -10.17
C MET A 72 -8.04 3.56 -9.52
N ASN A 73 -7.34 3.22 -8.43
CA ASN A 73 -7.59 2.00 -7.68
C ASN A 73 -8.99 2.00 -7.05
N GLU A 74 -9.44 3.13 -6.47
CA GLU A 74 -10.80 3.27 -5.94
C GLU A 74 -11.86 3.03 -7.02
N SER A 75 -11.68 3.59 -8.22
CA SER A 75 -12.60 3.35 -9.35
C SER A 75 -12.62 1.88 -9.81
N SER A 76 -11.47 1.21 -9.74
CA SER A 76 -11.33 -0.22 -10.08
C SER A 76 -12.03 -1.10 -9.05
N ILE A 77 -11.88 -0.78 -7.75
CA ILE A 77 -12.59 -1.44 -6.65
C ILE A 77 -14.11 -1.30 -6.83
N GLN A 78 -14.61 -0.09 -7.05
CA GLN A 78 -16.05 0.16 -7.28
C GLN A 78 -16.58 -0.65 -8.47
N THR A 79 -15.79 -0.77 -9.54
CA THR A 79 -16.15 -1.59 -10.71
C THR A 79 -16.21 -3.08 -10.36
N LEU A 80 -15.25 -3.59 -9.59
CA LEU A 80 -15.22 -4.97 -9.14
C LEU A 80 -16.39 -5.29 -8.20
N GLU A 81 -16.71 -4.40 -7.26
CA GLU A 81 -17.85 -4.53 -6.36
C GLU A 81 -19.19 -4.59 -7.13
N GLY A 82 -19.33 -3.77 -8.18
CA GLY A 82 -20.48 -3.81 -9.08
C GLY A 82 -20.61 -5.17 -9.80
N ARG A 83 -19.50 -5.72 -10.31
CA ARG A 83 -19.46 -7.04 -10.94
C ARG A 83 -19.81 -8.16 -9.96
N ILE A 84 -19.28 -8.11 -8.74
CA ILE A 84 -19.60 -9.07 -7.68
C ILE A 84 -21.10 -9.05 -7.38
N SER A 85 -21.70 -7.86 -7.24
CA SER A 85 -23.13 -7.71 -6.98
C SER A 85 -23.99 -8.29 -8.11
N LEU A 86 -23.59 -8.07 -9.37
CA LEU A 86 -24.26 -8.66 -10.54
C LEU A 86 -24.21 -10.19 -10.51
N LEU A 87 -23.00 -10.75 -10.34
CA LEU A 87 -22.80 -12.20 -10.29
C LEU A 87 -23.58 -12.85 -9.14
N GLN A 88 -23.65 -12.20 -7.97
CA GLN A 88 -24.47 -12.66 -6.85
C GLN A 88 -25.96 -12.74 -7.22
N GLY A 89 -26.47 -11.77 -7.99
CA GLY A 89 -27.84 -11.79 -8.51
C GLY A 89 -28.08 -12.93 -9.51
N GLU A 90 -27.14 -13.17 -10.41
CA GLU A 90 -27.21 -14.30 -11.37
C GLU A 90 -27.20 -15.66 -10.65
N VAL A 91 -26.30 -15.84 -9.67
CA VAL A 91 -26.25 -17.06 -8.85
C VAL A 91 -27.57 -17.28 -8.10
N SER A 92 -28.15 -16.22 -7.52
CA SER A 92 -29.46 -16.32 -6.86
C SER A 92 -30.58 -16.72 -7.83
N THR A 93 -30.58 -16.16 -9.03
CA THR A 93 -31.55 -16.47 -10.10
C THR A 93 -31.44 -17.93 -10.52
N ILE A 94 -30.23 -18.38 -10.90
CA ILE A 94 -29.94 -19.77 -11.30
C ILE A 94 -30.31 -20.74 -10.17
N GLY A 95 -30.01 -20.39 -8.92
CA GLY A 95 -30.38 -21.20 -7.76
C GLY A 95 -31.90 -21.40 -7.63
N SER A 96 -32.69 -20.33 -7.86
CA SER A 96 -34.15 -20.43 -7.83
C SER A 96 -34.72 -21.26 -8.99
N GLU A 97 -34.16 -21.11 -10.20
CA GLU A 97 -34.52 -21.89 -11.38
C GLU A 97 -34.23 -23.38 -11.18
N LEU A 98 -33.07 -23.71 -10.58
CA LEU A 98 -32.68 -25.08 -10.27
C LEU A 98 -33.65 -25.75 -9.28
N GLU A 99 -34.05 -25.06 -8.22
CA GLU A 99 -35.03 -25.59 -7.27
C GLU A 99 -36.42 -25.74 -7.90
N ALA A 100 -36.85 -24.81 -8.76
CA ALA A 100 -38.10 -24.94 -9.52
C ALA A 100 -38.08 -26.17 -10.45
N LEU A 101 -36.99 -26.37 -11.19
CA LEU A 101 -36.80 -27.52 -12.07
C LEU A 101 -36.82 -28.84 -11.29
N LYS A 102 -36.14 -28.88 -10.14
CA LYS A 102 -36.10 -30.04 -9.25
C LYS A 102 -37.48 -30.41 -8.70
N ILE A 103 -38.32 -29.43 -8.38
CA ILE A 103 -39.73 -29.65 -7.99
C ILE A 103 -40.53 -30.22 -9.17
N SER A 104 -40.39 -29.66 -10.37
CA SER A 104 -41.08 -30.15 -11.58
C SER A 104 -40.73 -31.61 -11.88
N TYR A 105 -39.43 -31.94 -11.85
CA TYR A 105 -38.97 -33.31 -12.09
C TYR A 105 -39.50 -34.30 -11.05
N ARG A 106 -39.52 -33.92 -9.76
CA ARG A 106 -40.12 -34.75 -8.70
C ARG A 106 -41.59 -35.05 -9.02
N ASN A 107 -42.37 -34.02 -9.38
CA ASN A 107 -43.79 -34.18 -9.71
C ASN A 107 -44.01 -35.11 -10.92
N GLU A 108 -43.17 -35.01 -11.96
CA GLU A 108 -43.25 -35.90 -13.13
C GLU A 108 -42.92 -37.36 -12.79
N VAL A 109 -41.87 -37.60 -11.99
CA VAL A 109 -41.51 -38.94 -11.53
C VAL A 109 -42.58 -39.54 -10.63
N ASP A 110 -43.20 -38.74 -9.76
CA ASP A 110 -44.31 -39.17 -8.90
C ASP A 110 -45.59 -39.47 -9.70
N LEU A 111 -45.81 -38.83 -10.86
CA LEU A 111 -46.90 -39.14 -11.79
C LEU A 111 -46.63 -40.38 -12.65
N LEU A 112 -45.36 -40.63 -12.99
CA LEU A 112 -44.95 -41.80 -13.79
C LEU A 112 -44.88 -43.09 -12.95
N CYS A 113 -44.66 -43.03 -11.64
CA CYS A 113 -44.45 -44.24 -10.83
C CYS A 113 -45.73 -45.10 -10.66
N PRO A 114 -46.93 -44.57 -10.34
CA PRO A 114 -48.13 -45.40 -10.27
C PRO A 114 -48.71 -45.70 -11.65
N PHE A 115 -48.74 -44.72 -12.58
CA PHE A 115 -49.45 -44.88 -13.85
C PHE A 115 -48.68 -45.72 -14.86
N SER A 116 -47.34 -45.66 -14.89
CA SER A 116 -46.53 -46.50 -15.80
C SER A 116 -46.47 -47.94 -15.29
N ILE A 117 -46.36 -48.15 -13.98
CA ILE A 117 -46.45 -49.48 -13.35
C ILE A 117 -47.87 -50.05 -13.50
N TRP A 118 -48.91 -49.23 -13.31
CA TRP A 118 -50.31 -49.61 -13.52
C TRP A 118 -50.62 -49.90 -15.00
N ASN A 119 -50.12 -49.10 -15.95
CA ASN A 119 -50.32 -49.38 -17.38
C ASN A 119 -49.54 -50.60 -17.84
N THR A 120 -48.32 -50.84 -17.34
CA THR A 120 -47.60 -52.09 -17.63
C THR A 120 -48.32 -53.29 -17.01
N MET A 121 -48.80 -53.22 -15.77
CA MET A 121 -49.65 -54.26 -15.18
C MET A 121 -50.99 -54.44 -15.91
N ARG A 122 -51.65 -53.35 -16.34
CA ARG A 122 -52.91 -53.38 -17.09
C ARG A 122 -52.72 -53.98 -18.48
N ILE A 123 -51.64 -53.65 -19.19
CA ILE A 123 -51.31 -54.26 -20.48
C ILE A 123 -51.02 -55.76 -20.28
N LEU A 124 -50.31 -56.15 -19.22
CA LEU A 124 -50.07 -57.56 -18.86
C LEU A 124 -51.39 -58.30 -18.54
N VAL A 125 -52.31 -57.68 -17.80
CA VAL A 125 -53.63 -58.25 -17.48
C VAL A 125 -54.53 -58.31 -18.71
N GLN A 126 -54.58 -57.26 -19.54
CA GLN A 126 -55.37 -57.27 -20.78
C GLN A 126 -54.80 -58.24 -21.83
N LEU A 127 -53.48 -58.47 -21.86
CA LEU A 127 -52.87 -59.53 -22.65
C LEU A 127 -53.28 -60.92 -22.14
N TYR A 128 -53.39 -61.11 -20.82
CA TYR A 128 -53.86 -62.34 -20.17
C TYR A 128 -55.37 -62.58 -20.40
N GLU A 129 -56.17 -61.53 -20.43
CA GLU A 129 -57.63 -61.58 -20.56
C GLU A 129 -58.06 -61.77 -22.02
N LYS A 130 -57.41 -61.09 -22.98
CA LYS A 130 -57.64 -61.31 -24.42
C LYS A 130 -57.14 -62.66 -24.92
N THR A 131 -56.26 -63.35 -24.19
CA THR A 131 -55.81 -64.72 -24.54
C THR A 131 -56.78 -65.81 -24.11
N SER A 132 -57.94 -65.47 -23.54
CA SER A 132 -59.00 -66.42 -23.18
C SER A 132 -58.47 -67.66 -22.42
N LEU A 133 -57.49 -67.43 -21.54
CA LEU A 133 -56.88 -68.35 -20.56
C LEU A 133 -57.82 -68.63 -19.38
N VAL A 134 -59.10 -68.94 -19.64
CA VAL A 134 -60.15 -68.96 -18.59
C VAL A 134 -60.82 -70.32 -18.37
N SER A 135 -60.56 -71.36 -19.16
CA SER A 135 -61.20 -72.66 -18.83
C SER A 135 -60.37 -73.90 -19.04
N LEU A 136 -59.39 -73.89 -19.92
CA LEU A 136 -58.58 -75.05 -20.16
C LEU A 136 -57.49 -74.55 -21.05
N VAL A 137 -56.42 -73.96 -20.53
CA VAL A 137 -55.51 -73.34 -21.51
C VAL A 137 -54.10 -73.92 -21.47
N PRO A 138 -53.99 -75.15 -22.00
CA PRO A 138 -52.77 -75.64 -22.61
C PRO A 138 -52.30 -74.63 -23.68
N SER A 139 -50.99 -74.34 -23.66
CA SER A 139 -50.01 -74.56 -24.74
C SER A 139 -50.27 -74.06 -26.17
N PHE A 140 -50.69 -72.83 -26.42
CA PHE A 140 -51.17 -72.55 -27.77
C PHE A 140 -50.44 -71.36 -28.41
N PRO A 141 -49.84 -71.54 -29.59
CA PRO A 141 -48.92 -72.62 -29.99
C PRO A 141 -47.49 -72.06 -30.29
N LEU A 142 -46.45 -72.91 -30.24
CA LEU A 142 -44.99 -72.81 -30.58
C LEU A 142 -44.10 -71.50 -30.41
N LEU A 143 -44.51 -70.41 -29.78
CA LEU A 143 -44.31 -68.91 -29.91
C LEU A 143 -45.34 -68.28 -30.68
N LEU A 144 -45.70 -68.86 -31.81
CA LEU A 144 -45.22 -70.04 -32.56
C LEU A 144 -43.72 -70.37 -33.00
N LYS A 145 -42.62 -69.66 -32.66
CA LYS A 145 -41.29 -69.49 -33.31
C LYS A 145 -40.04 -69.15 -32.42
N PHE A 146 -40.16 -68.96 -31.11
CA PHE A 146 -39.13 -68.58 -30.09
C PHE A 146 -39.05 -69.69 -29.03
N GLN A 147 -40.21 -70.18 -28.58
CA GLN A 147 -40.45 -71.59 -28.25
C GLN A 147 -39.89 -72.53 -29.36
N GLN A 148 -39.81 -72.09 -30.62
CA GLN A 148 -39.22 -72.80 -31.76
C GLN A 148 -37.71 -72.56 -31.95
N SER A 149 -37.13 -71.50 -31.39
CA SER A 149 -35.67 -71.24 -31.38
C SER A 149 -34.97 -71.94 -30.21
N VAL A 150 -35.72 -72.22 -29.13
CA VAL A 150 -35.35 -73.20 -28.12
C VAL A 150 -35.59 -74.64 -28.64
N ALA A 151 -36.60 -74.86 -29.51
CA ALA A 151 -36.85 -76.17 -30.14
C ALA A 151 -35.71 -76.68 -31.02
N SER A 152 -34.79 -75.83 -31.51
CA SER A 152 -33.57 -76.28 -32.19
C SER A 152 -32.45 -76.64 -31.19
N ALA A 153 -32.27 -75.88 -30.12
CA ALA A 153 -31.25 -76.19 -29.09
C ALA A 153 -31.63 -77.40 -28.20
N SER A 154 -32.93 -77.64 -28.04
CA SER A 154 -33.48 -78.85 -27.39
C SER A 154 -33.47 -80.07 -28.32
N TYR A 155 -33.36 -79.92 -29.65
CA TYR A 155 -33.34 -81.05 -30.59
C TYR A 155 -32.04 -81.85 -30.50
N GLU A 156 -30.93 -81.18 -30.23
CA GLU A 156 -29.65 -81.86 -30.00
C GLU A 156 -29.55 -82.49 -28.61
N THR A 157 -30.32 -81.98 -27.64
CA THR A 157 -30.30 -82.52 -26.26
C THR A 157 -31.41 -83.55 -25.99
N CYS A 158 -32.50 -83.55 -26.78
CA CYS A 158 -33.60 -84.55 -26.71
C CYS A 158 -33.60 -85.63 -27.80
N SER A 159 -32.74 -85.60 -28.83
CA SER A 159 -32.60 -86.74 -29.76
C SER A 159 -31.94 -87.97 -29.11
N SER A 160 -31.49 -87.88 -27.86
CA SER A 160 -30.86 -89.00 -27.15
C SER A 160 -31.73 -89.65 -26.06
N LYS A 161 -33.01 -89.26 -25.90
CA LYS A 161 -33.90 -89.93 -24.93
C LYS A 161 -35.40 -89.67 -25.18
N ALA A 162 -35.90 -90.21 -26.29
CA ALA A 162 -37.31 -90.58 -26.38
C ALA A 162 -37.50 -91.90 -25.60
N GLY A 163 -38.04 -91.80 -24.39
CA GLY A 163 -38.40 -92.98 -23.61
C GLY A 163 -38.70 -92.64 -22.16
N SER A 164 -39.99 -92.69 -21.84
CA SER A 164 -40.60 -92.68 -20.51
C SER A 164 -41.23 -91.35 -20.08
N GLN A 165 -42.53 -91.47 -19.88
CA GLN A 165 -43.49 -90.50 -19.40
C GLN A 165 -43.27 -90.13 -17.92
N ASN A 166 -43.95 -89.03 -17.58
CA ASN A 166 -44.49 -88.63 -16.28
C ASN A 166 -43.68 -87.66 -15.41
N GLU A 167 -44.37 -86.56 -15.12
CA GLU A 167 -44.22 -85.64 -13.99
C GLU A 167 -42.90 -84.87 -13.91
N LEU A 168 -42.85 -83.74 -14.63
CA LEU A 168 -41.96 -82.65 -14.28
C LEU A 168 -42.75 -81.33 -14.16
N SER A 169 -43.11 -81.10 -12.90
CA SER A 169 -43.67 -79.94 -12.20
C SER A 169 -43.48 -78.55 -12.83
N GLU A 170 -44.54 -77.73 -12.79
CA GLU A 170 -44.56 -76.27 -13.03
C GLU A 170 -43.47 -75.49 -12.26
N ASN A 171 -42.92 -76.07 -11.19
CA ASN A 171 -41.83 -75.47 -10.43
C ASN A 171 -40.54 -75.35 -11.25
N THR A 172 -40.31 -76.22 -12.24
CA THR A 172 -39.06 -76.21 -13.03
C THR A 172 -38.95 -74.98 -13.94
N ALA A 173 -40.06 -74.44 -14.45
CA ALA A 173 -40.07 -73.23 -15.28
C ALA A 173 -39.88 -71.95 -14.45
N ILE A 174 -40.45 -71.90 -13.24
CA ILE A 174 -40.20 -70.83 -12.27
C ILE A 174 -38.72 -70.82 -11.87
N LEU A 175 -38.15 -72.00 -11.61
CA LEU A 175 -36.71 -72.19 -11.34
C LEU A 175 -35.81 -71.69 -12.48
N CYS A 176 -36.28 -71.70 -13.74
CA CYS A 176 -35.51 -71.22 -14.88
C CYS A 176 -35.62 -69.70 -15.12
N ILE A 177 -36.71 -69.03 -14.72
CA ILE A 177 -36.91 -67.57 -14.92
C ILE A 177 -36.33 -66.74 -13.77
N MET A 178 -36.39 -67.27 -12.55
CA MET A 178 -35.83 -66.63 -11.35
C MET A 178 -34.36 -66.18 -11.50
N PRO A 179 -33.43 -66.95 -12.10
CA PRO A 179 -32.06 -66.50 -12.29
C PRO A 179 -31.93 -65.30 -13.25
N PHE A 180 -32.81 -65.15 -14.25
CA PHE A 180 -32.77 -64.00 -15.17
C PHE A 180 -33.29 -62.72 -14.51
N ILE A 181 -34.37 -62.80 -13.73
CA ILE A 181 -34.86 -61.64 -12.94
C ILE A 181 -33.81 -61.22 -11.92
N SER A 182 -33.18 -62.18 -11.24
CA SER A 182 -32.08 -61.94 -10.31
C SER A 182 -30.87 -61.25 -10.98
N LEU A 183 -30.52 -61.70 -12.19
CA LEU A 183 -29.44 -61.11 -12.98
C LEU A 183 -29.74 -59.66 -13.39
N ILE A 184 -30.96 -59.37 -13.86
CA ILE A 184 -31.37 -58.02 -14.26
C ILE A 184 -31.36 -57.06 -13.06
N CYS A 185 -31.89 -57.49 -11.90
CA CYS A 185 -31.82 -56.70 -10.67
C CYS A 185 -30.37 -56.42 -10.26
N SER A 186 -29.48 -57.41 -10.37
CA SER A 186 -28.06 -57.27 -10.04
C SER A 186 -27.35 -56.27 -10.96
N ILE A 187 -27.63 -56.31 -12.27
CA ILE A 187 -27.07 -55.37 -13.25
C ILE A 187 -27.54 -53.93 -12.96
N PHE A 188 -28.82 -53.74 -12.66
CA PHE A 188 -29.36 -52.42 -12.35
C PHE A 188 -28.72 -51.80 -11.09
N ILE A 189 -28.54 -52.61 -10.03
CA ILE A 189 -27.82 -52.21 -8.82
C ILE A 189 -26.37 -51.82 -9.16
N LEU A 190 -25.68 -52.63 -9.97
CA LEU A 190 -24.30 -52.37 -10.37
C LEU A 190 -24.15 -51.05 -11.14
N ILE A 191 -25.06 -50.77 -12.08
CA ILE A 191 -25.07 -49.52 -12.87
C ILE A 191 -25.28 -48.31 -11.94
N LYS A 192 -26.22 -48.40 -10.99
CA LYS A 192 -26.48 -47.33 -10.04
C LYS A 192 -25.27 -47.04 -9.14
N VAL A 193 -24.62 -48.09 -8.64
CA VAL A 193 -23.38 -47.99 -7.84
C VAL A 193 -22.25 -47.37 -8.67
N HIS A 194 -22.10 -47.75 -9.94
CA HIS A 194 -21.10 -47.14 -10.82
C HIS A 194 -21.36 -45.65 -11.08
N ALA A 195 -22.63 -45.26 -11.29
CA ALA A 195 -23.00 -43.87 -11.50
C ALA A 195 -22.77 -43.01 -10.24
N GLU A 196 -23.10 -43.52 -9.06
CA GLU A 196 -22.80 -42.84 -7.78
C GLU A 196 -21.29 -42.73 -7.55
N ASN A 197 -20.53 -43.80 -7.77
CA ASN A 197 -19.07 -43.78 -7.64
C ASN A 197 -18.39 -42.79 -8.60
N ALA A 198 -18.91 -42.63 -9.83
CA ALA A 198 -18.39 -41.65 -10.79
C ALA A 198 -18.59 -40.22 -10.29
N LYS A 199 -19.79 -39.89 -9.77
CA LYS A 199 -20.08 -38.58 -9.18
C LYS A 199 -19.20 -38.30 -7.95
N THR A 200 -18.99 -39.30 -7.08
CA THR A 200 -18.12 -39.14 -5.91
C THR A 200 -16.68 -38.83 -6.31
N ARG A 201 -16.15 -39.45 -7.38
CA ARG A 201 -14.81 -39.14 -7.88
C ARG A 201 -14.69 -37.71 -8.40
N GLU A 202 -15.66 -37.25 -9.19
CA GLU A 202 -15.69 -35.88 -9.71
C GLU A 202 -15.70 -34.85 -8.57
N VAL A 203 -16.51 -35.10 -7.52
CA VAL A 203 -16.54 -34.24 -6.32
C VAL A 203 -15.21 -34.27 -5.56
N GLU A 204 -14.55 -35.42 -5.43
CA GLU A 204 -13.25 -35.52 -4.74
C GLU A 204 -12.13 -34.80 -5.53
N GLU A 205 -12.15 -34.87 -6.87
CA GLU A 205 -11.22 -34.14 -7.73
C GLU A 205 -11.43 -32.61 -7.61
N GLN A 206 -12.68 -32.15 -7.63
CA GLN A 206 -13.01 -30.73 -7.42
C GLN A 206 -12.59 -30.25 -6.02
N LYS A 207 -12.84 -31.06 -4.99
CA LYS A 207 -12.42 -30.75 -3.62
C LYS A 207 -10.90 -30.61 -3.53
N LYS A 208 -10.15 -31.54 -4.13
CA LYS A 208 -8.69 -31.49 -4.14
C LYS A 208 -8.16 -30.24 -4.86
N HIS A 209 -8.75 -29.87 -5.99
CA HIS A 209 -8.42 -28.63 -6.69
C HIS A 209 -8.63 -27.40 -5.82
N LEU A 210 -9.76 -27.32 -5.09
CA LEU A 210 -10.04 -26.23 -4.17
C LEU A 210 -9.07 -26.21 -2.98
N GLU A 211 -8.65 -27.37 -2.46
CA GLU A 211 -7.63 -27.46 -1.42
C GLU A 211 -6.27 -26.93 -1.90
N ASP A 212 -5.87 -27.26 -3.14
CA ASP A 212 -4.64 -26.78 -3.75
C ASP A 212 -4.69 -25.25 -4.00
N GLU A 213 -5.81 -24.72 -4.51
CA GLU A 213 -6.02 -23.27 -4.67
C GLU A 213 -5.99 -22.54 -3.32
N LEU A 214 -6.62 -23.09 -2.29
CA LEU A 214 -6.61 -22.52 -0.95
C LEU A 214 -5.18 -22.48 -0.37
N ALA A 215 -4.40 -23.55 -0.57
CA ALA A 215 -3.00 -23.59 -0.13
C ALA A 215 -2.16 -22.52 -0.83
N GLN A 216 -2.39 -22.31 -2.14
CA GLN A 216 -1.73 -21.26 -2.91
C GLN A 216 -2.08 -19.86 -2.38
N ILE A 217 -3.37 -19.57 -2.17
CA ILE A 217 -3.83 -18.29 -1.61
C ILE A 217 -3.23 -18.03 -0.23
N ILE A 218 -3.16 -19.05 0.64
CA ILE A 218 -2.55 -18.93 1.97
C ILE A 218 -1.05 -18.61 1.85
N SER A 219 -0.35 -19.25 0.92
CA SER A 219 1.07 -18.99 0.66
C SER A 219 1.30 -17.55 0.19
N ASP A 220 0.51 -17.08 -0.77
CA ASP A 220 0.62 -15.73 -1.33
C ASP A 220 0.26 -14.67 -0.29
N THR A 221 -0.77 -14.92 0.53
CA THR A 221 -1.17 -14.05 1.64
C THR A 221 -0.03 -13.88 2.64
N LYS A 222 0.63 -14.97 3.06
CA LYS A 222 1.77 -14.91 3.99
C LYS A 222 2.95 -14.12 3.41
N LYS A 223 3.21 -14.25 2.11
CA LYS A 223 4.27 -13.48 1.44
C LYS A 223 3.95 -11.99 1.47
N MET A 224 2.71 -11.63 1.13
CA MET A 224 2.24 -10.23 1.14
C MET A 224 2.27 -9.63 2.56
N GLU A 225 1.82 -10.38 3.58
CA GLU A 225 1.89 -9.94 4.98
C GLU A 225 3.34 -9.65 5.43
N HIS A 226 4.29 -10.49 5.01
CA HIS A 226 5.70 -10.27 5.31
C HIS A 226 6.26 -9.02 4.62
N GLU A 227 5.93 -8.81 3.34
CA GLU A 227 6.33 -7.60 2.59
C GLU A 227 5.73 -6.33 3.23
N PHE A 228 4.45 -6.37 3.63
CA PHE A 228 3.79 -5.26 4.33
C PHE A 228 4.48 -4.90 5.67
N LEU A 229 4.89 -5.90 6.45
CA LEU A 229 5.62 -5.67 7.70
C LEU A 229 7.00 -5.04 7.46
N LEU A 230 7.69 -5.43 6.39
CA LEU A 230 8.95 -4.78 6.01
C LEU A 230 8.73 -3.32 5.66
N GLU A 231 7.72 -3.03 4.84
CA GLU A 231 7.37 -1.66 4.45
C GLU A 231 7.03 -0.79 5.66
N GLN A 232 6.24 -1.32 6.60
CA GLN A 232 5.92 -0.60 7.85
C GLN A 232 7.17 -0.28 8.67
N ASN A 233 8.17 -1.17 8.70
CA ASN A 233 9.44 -0.91 9.39
C ASN A 233 10.26 0.17 8.70
N PHE A 234 10.32 0.18 7.36
CA PHE A 234 10.97 1.25 6.60
C PHE A 234 10.29 2.60 6.85
N HIS A 235 8.96 2.65 6.76
CA HIS A 235 8.20 3.87 7.03
C HIS A 235 8.45 4.42 8.43
N ASN A 236 8.47 3.56 9.45
CA ASN A 236 8.78 3.97 10.83
C ASN A 236 10.21 4.51 10.98
N GLN A 237 11.17 3.96 10.23
CA GLN A 237 12.56 4.43 10.23
C GLN A 237 12.68 5.80 9.54
N GLU A 238 12.06 5.97 8.37
CA GLU A 238 12.02 7.25 7.67
C GLU A 238 11.36 8.35 8.51
N GLN A 239 10.25 8.03 9.19
CA GLN A 239 9.57 8.97 10.06
C GLN A 239 10.48 9.47 11.19
N LYS A 240 11.30 8.57 11.76
CA LYS A 240 12.30 8.93 12.79
C LYS A 240 13.38 9.87 12.24
N GLU A 241 13.84 9.64 11.01
CA GLU A 241 14.82 10.50 10.35
C GLU A 241 14.23 11.88 10.04
N VAL A 242 12.97 11.94 9.59
CA VAL A 242 12.25 13.19 9.39
C VAL A 242 12.12 13.98 10.69
N ASP A 243 11.81 13.32 11.81
CA ASP A 243 11.69 13.99 13.10
C ASP A 243 13.04 14.51 13.63
N ASP A 244 14.13 13.77 13.41
CA ASP A 244 15.50 14.23 13.71
C ASP A 244 15.88 15.46 12.87
N LEU A 245 15.60 15.43 11.56
CA LEU A 245 15.85 16.55 10.66
C LEU A 245 15.03 17.79 11.05
N LYS A 246 13.75 17.63 11.42
CA LYS A 246 12.91 18.73 11.92
C LYS A 246 13.50 19.35 13.19
N HIS A 247 13.99 18.52 14.11
CA HIS A 247 14.64 19.01 15.32
C HIS A 247 15.90 19.81 14.99
N ARG A 248 16.73 19.31 14.06
CA ARG A 248 17.94 19.98 13.60
C ARG A 248 17.65 21.32 12.90
N ILE A 249 16.61 21.38 12.08
CA ILE A 249 16.15 22.64 11.44
C ILE A 249 15.73 23.64 12.51
N SER A 250 14.93 23.22 13.50
CA SER A 250 14.49 24.10 14.60
C SER A 250 15.68 24.67 15.39
N LEU A 251 16.71 23.85 15.62
CA LEU A 251 17.97 24.26 16.25
C LEU A 251 18.72 25.28 15.38
N MET A 252 18.79 25.03 14.07
CA MET A 252 19.46 25.93 13.12
C MET A 252 18.75 27.29 13.04
N GLU A 253 17.41 27.31 13.03
CA GLU A 253 16.61 28.53 13.09
C GLU A 253 16.90 29.35 14.36
N ALA A 254 16.97 28.69 15.52
CA ALA A 254 17.31 29.36 16.78
C ALA A 254 18.74 29.93 16.78
N VAL A 255 19.70 29.21 16.22
CA VAL A 255 21.08 29.68 16.07
C VAL A 255 21.16 30.87 15.11
N MET A 256 20.43 30.81 14.00
CA MET A 256 20.33 31.92 13.04
C MET A 256 19.70 33.17 13.66
N GLU A 257 18.69 33.01 14.50
CA GLU A 257 18.09 34.16 15.16
C GLU A 257 19.04 34.77 16.20
N GLY A 258 19.70 33.93 17.02
CA GLY A 258 20.72 34.39 17.95
C GLY A 258 21.92 35.05 17.25
N SER A 259 22.31 34.58 16.06
CA SER A 259 23.40 35.20 15.29
C SER A 259 23.00 36.57 14.73
N LYS A 260 21.75 36.75 14.28
CA LYS A 260 21.22 38.08 13.90
C LYS A 260 21.23 39.05 15.07
N GLU A 261 20.76 38.64 16.25
CA GLU A 261 20.78 39.47 17.46
C GLU A 261 22.21 39.91 17.81
N LEU A 262 23.18 38.98 17.74
CA LEU A 262 24.60 39.29 17.94
C LEU A 262 25.15 40.25 16.88
N GLN A 263 24.74 40.10 15.62
CA GLN A 263 25.14 40.99 14.54
C GLN A 263 24.57 42.40 14.71
N GLU A 264 23.32 42.54 15.17
CA GLU A 264 22.74 43.84 15.53
C GLU A 264 23.51 44.52 16.68
N LEU A 265 23.89 43.76 17.71
CA LEU A 265 24.75 44.27 18.79
C LEU A 265 26.13 44.70 18.28
N ALA A 266 26.68 44.01 17.29
CA ALA A 266 27.96 44.35 16.65
C ALA A 266 27.89 45.63 15.79
N ILE A 267 26.70 46.15 15.48
CA ILE A 267 26.53 47.47 14.83
C ILE A 267 26.67 48.63 15.84
N TYR A 268 26.40 48.39 17.13
CA TYR A 268 26.49 49.40 18.19
C TYR A 268 27.90 50.04 18.38
N PRO A 269 29.02 49.30 18.24
CA PRO A 269 30.36 49.89 18.17
C PRO A 269 30.52 50.93 17.05
N HIS A 270 29.78 50.80 15.94
CA HIS A 270 29.88 51.72 14.82
C HIS A 270 29.17 53.05 15.09
N SER A 271 28.03 53.04 15.79
CA SER A 271 27.37 54.27 16.23
C SER A 271 28.18 55.02 17.30
N ILE A 272 28.84 54.29 18.22
CA ILE A 272 29.78 54.88 19.18
C ILE A 272 30.96 55.50 18.44
N SER A 273 31.59 54.78 17.51
CA SER A 273 32.68 55.29 16.67
C SER A 273 32.31 56.55 15.88
N THR A 274 31.07 56.62 15.37
CA THR A 274 30.57 57.79 14.63
C THR A 274 30.30 58.98 15.56
N GLN A 275 29.88 58.73 16.80
CA GLN A 275 29.76 59.79 17.81
C GLN A 275 31.14 60.29 18.27
N THR A 276 32.11 59.41 18.46
CA THR A 276 33.47 59.79 18.86
C THR A 276 34.14 60.66 17.81
N THR A 277 34.07 60.27 16.53
CA THR A 277 34.60 61.08 15.42
C THR A 277 33.92 62.45 15.32
N ARG A 278 32.60 62.52 15.48
CA ARG A 278 31.89 63.80 15.55
C ARG A 278 32.39 64.70 16.68
N VAL A 279 32.62 64.14 17.87
CA VAL A 279 33.14 64.89 19.02
C VAL A 279 34.56 65.39 18.74
N GLU A 280 35.42 64.53 18.21
CA GLU A 280 36.81 64.87 17.82
C GLU A 280 36.86 65.99 16.78
N ASP A 281 36.01 65.96 15.74
CA ASP A 281 35.93 67.02 14.73
C ASP A 281 35.54 68.37 15.35
N THR A 282 34.53 68.39 16.24
CA THR A 282 34.17 69.62 16.97
C THR A 282 35.30 70.13 17.85
N TYR A 283 36.02 69.24 18.54
CA TYR A 283 37.13 69.63 19.39
C TYR A 283 38.27 70.24 18.56
N THR A 284 38.61 69.62 17.44
CA THR A 284 39.66 70.10 16.53
C THR A 284 39.29 71.47 15.94
N SER A 285 38.02 71.64 15.52
CA SER A 285 37.50 72.94 15.07
C SER A 285 37.56 74.03 16.15
N LEU A 286 37.31 73.66 17.41
CA LEU A 286 37.41 74.58 18.53
C LEU A 286 38.87 74.98 18.81
N CYS A 287 39.79 74.01 18.77
CA CYS A 287 41.23 74.26 18.89
C CYS A 287 41.72 75.23 17.80
N ASP A 288 41.33 75.02 16.54
CA ASP A 288 41.70 75.92 15.44
C ASP A 288 41.16 77.35 15.64
N LYS A 289 39.92 77.48 16.13
CA LYS A 289 39.33 78.79 16.43
C LYS A 289 40.02 79.48 17.60
N LEU A 290 40.40 78.73 18.63
CA LEU A 290 41.15 79.25 19.77
C LEU A 290 42.55 79.67 19.35
N GLN A 291 43.25 78.84 18.59
CA GLN A 291 44.58 79.15 18.06
C GLN A 291 44.54 80.43 17.21
N LYS A 292 43.57 80.57 16.30
CA LYS A 292 43.38 81.80 15.51
C LYS A 292 43.11 83.05 16.36
N LYS A 293 42.48 82.89 17.53
CA LYS A 293 42.25 84.00 18.48
C LYS A 293 43.49 84.31 19.33
N CYS A 294 44.42 83.38 19.46
CA CYS A 294 45.66 83.56 20.20
C CYS A 294 46.75 84.26 19.39
N ILE A 295 46.63 84.34 18.06
CA ILE A 295 47.57 85.09 17.22
C ILE A 295 47.32 86.60 17.40
N CYS A 296 48.36 87.34 17.78
CA CYS A 296 48.30 88.79 17.93
C CYS A 296 48.21 89.46 16.54
N PRO A 297 47.14 90.20 16.20
CA PRO A 297 46.99 90.79 14.87
C PRO A 297 48.04 91.88 14.55
N SER A 298 48.76 92.38 15.56
CA SER A 298 49.75 93.45 15.38
C SER A 298 51.18 92.94 15.16
N CYS A 299 51.50 91.71 15.57
CA CYS A 299 52.86 91.16 15.46
C CYS A 299 52.93 89.72 14.96
N ASP A 300 51.79 89.09 14.68
CA ASP A 300 51.65 87.68 14.25
C ASP A 300 52.30 86.64 15.18
N CYS A 301 52.70 87.05 16.39
CA CYS A 301 53.18 86.14 17.41
C CYS A 301 52.00 85.35 17.99
N ASP A 302 52.17 84.03 18.12
CA ASP A 302 51.21 83.15 18.79
C ASP A 302 51.31 83.35 20.32
N ASN A 303 50.28 83.92 20.93
CA ASN A 303 50.24 84.18 22.37
C ASN A 303 49.91 82.93 23.21
N MET A 304 49.73 81.75 22.59
CA MET A 304 49.46 80.49 23.30
C MET A 304 50.48 80.19 24.41
N GLU A 305 51.76 80.51 24.18
CA GLU A 305 52.83 80.26 25.16
C GLU A 305 52.75 81.18 26.39
N MET A 306 52.28 82.41 26.21
CA MET A 306 52.07 83.37 27.31
C MET A 306 50.84 83.02 28.16
N LEU A 307 49.76 82.51 27.55
CA LEU A 307 48.57 82.04 28.27
C LEU A 307 48.84 80.79 29.13
N GLY A 308 49.66 79.86 28.64
CA GLY A 308 50.09 78.70 29.43
C GLY A 308 50.85 79.10 30.72
N GLY A 309 51.64 80.17 30.67
CA GLY A 309 52.35 80.71 31.83
C GLY A 309 51.46 81.45 32.84
N VAL A 310 50.28 81.94 32.43
CA VAL A 310 49.31 82.61 33.33
C VAL A 310 48.49 81.57 34.10
N LEU A 311 48.06 80.48 33.45
CA LEU A 311 47.27 79.42 34.09
C LEU A 311 48.08 78.61 35.12
N GLN A 312 49.38 78.39 34.89
CA GLN A 312 50.27 77.73 35.85
C GLN A 312 50.57 78.54 37.11
N LYS A 313 50.27 79.84 37.13
CA LYS A 313 50.44 80.71 38.31
C LYS A 313 49.19 80.83 39.19
N SER A 314 48.07 80.24 38.76
CA SER A 314 46.77 80.29 39.44
C SER A 314 46.36 78.96 40.10
N SER A 315 47.25 77.96 40.13
CA SER A 315 47.18 76.76 40.98
C SER A 315 48.31 76.78 41.99
#